data_AF-X1K7A8-F1
#
_entry.id   AF-X1K7A8-F1
#
_cell.length_a   1.000
_cell.length_b   1.000
_cell.length_c   1.000
_cell.angle_alpha   90.00
_cell.angle_beta   90.00
_cell.angle_gamma   90.00
#
_symmetry.space_group_name_H-M   'P 1'
#
loop_
_entity.id
_entity.type
_entity.pdbx_description
1 polymer ?
#
loop_
_entity_poly.entity_id
_entity_poly.type
_entity_poly.pdbx_seq_one_letter_code
_entity_poly.pdbx_strand_id
1 'polypeptide(L)'
;LSKTGPGIFIAYLLAVIPAIFVAYLIAYIGSAFPVTGGTYVITSRLLGGFGGFMTVWLVILAVGSAIAFLAATLGVFIGEALGIPSESELLFILIVGISALVIFYFLNWIKVEISGLIELILTIVGDILVMVIFIIAAIPHFNPSNFEPLFPLGIPPVMFAALTFFFSYTGFTLILDVAGEIKNPKKNIPRALLISLVALTILYVLQAFMVAGIQQWDSSVDTVTEILILGGILPPEMILFMTILISIAIAS
;
A
#
# COMPACT_ATOMS: atom_id res chain seq x y z
N LEU A 1 13.05 -4.53 -8.24
CA LEU A 1 14.50 -4.17 -8.16
C LEU A 1 15.08 -3.74 -9.50
N SER A 2 14.74 -4.47 -10.56
CA SER A 2 15.17 -4.31 -11.97
C SER A 2 15.31 -2.87 -12.49
N LYS A 3 14.41 -1.97 -12.07
CA LYS A 3 14.37 -0.58 -12.57
C LYS A 3 15.09 0.45 -11.69
N THR A 4 15.47 0.09 -10.47
CA THR A 4 15.98 1.05 -9.45
C THR A 4 17.33 0.65 -8.88
N GLY A 5 17.64 -0.65 -8.85
CA GLY A 5 18.82 -1.19 -8.16
C GLY A 5 18.62 -1.37 -6.65
N PRO A 6 19.68 -1.80 -5.93
CA PRO A 6 19.63 -2.08 -4.49
C PRO A 6 19.35 -0.83 -3.64
N GLY A 7 19.61 0.37 -4.16
CA GLY A 7 19.25 1.66 -3.55
C GLY A 7 17.75 1.95 -3.41
N ILE A 8 16.86 0.99 -3.70
CA ILE A 8 15.40 1.13 -3.62
C ILE A 8 14.89 1.56 -2.23
N PHE A 9 15.54 1.15 -1.13
CA PHE A 9 15.18 1.59 0.22
C PHE A 9 15.37 3.11 0.43
N ILE A 10 16.33 3.71 -0.28
CA ILE A 10 16.56 5.17 -0.28
C ILE A 10 15.41 5.88 -0.98
N ALA A 11 14.84 5.29 -2.03
CA ALA A 11 13.66 5.85 -2.69
C ALA A 11 12.47 5.97 -1.71
N TYR A 12 12.25 4.96 -0.85
CA TYR A 12 11.23 5.04 0.21
C TYR A 12 11.51 6.11 1.26
N LEU A 13 12.79 6.31 1.63
CA LEU A 13 13.20 7.39 2.54
C LEU A 13 12.99 8.78 1.92
N LEU A 14 13.14 8.92 0.61
CA LEU A 14 12.90 10.19 -0.06
C LEU A 14 11.41 10.44 -0.29
N ALA A 15 10.66 9.38 -0.57
CA ALA A 15 9.20 9.43 -0.76
C ALA A 15 8.45 9.92 0.49
N VAL A 16 8.97 9.65 1.69
CA VAL A 16 8.31 10.11 2.94
C VAL A 16 8.41 11.63 3.12
N ILE A 17 9.42 12.29 2.54
CA ILE A 17 9.66 13.73 2.71
C ILE A 17 8.42 14.55 2.30
N PRO A 18 7.92 14.48 1.06
CA PRO A 18 6.68 15.15 0.67
C PRO A 18 5.47 14.67 1.49
N ALA A 19 5.43 13.40 1.87
CA ALA A 19 4.36 12.83 2.68
C ALA A 19 4.24 13.49 4.06
N ILE A 20 5.36 13.84 4.71
CA ILE A 20 5.37 14.57 5.99
C ILE A 20 4.69 15.93 5.85
N PHE A 21 4.96 16.68 4.77
CA PHE A 21 4.33 17.99 4.55
C PHE A 21 2.82 17.86 4.35
N VAL A 22 2.40 16.87 3.55
CA VAL A 22 0.97 16.60 3.33
C VAL A 22 0.29 16.14 4.63
N ALA A 23 0.90 15.23 5.38
CA ALA A 23 0.38 14.77 6.65
C ALA A 23 0.26 15.90 7.68
N TYR A 24 1.23 16.83 7.72
CA TYR A 24 1.15 18.01 8.58
C TYR A 24 -0.03 18.92 8.21
N LEU A 25 -0.24 19.18 6.91
CA LEU A 25 -1.37 19.98 6.43
C LEU A 25 -2.71 19.32 6.78
N ILE A 26 -2.82 18.00 6.55
CA ILE A 26 -4.01 17.21 6.88
C ILE A 26 -4.25 17.22 8.39
N ALA A 27 -3.20 17.04 9.20
CA ALA A 27 -3.30 17.07 10.65
C ALA A 27 -3.82 18.41 11.15
N TYR A 28 -3.32 19.52 10.60
CA TYR A 28 -3.76 20.86 10.94
C TYR A 28 -5.23 21.09 10.55
N ILE A 29 -5.60 20.77 9.32
CA ILE A 29 -6.95 20.99 8.80
C ILE A 29 -7.98 20.10 9.53
N GLY A 30 -7.71 18.80 9.65
CA GLY A 30 -8.62 17.85 10.29
C GLY A 30 -8.80 18.09 11.79
N SER A 31 -7.76 18.57 12.48
CA SER A 31 -7.86 18.95 13.89
C SER A 31 -8.61 20.28 14.11
N ALA A 32 -8.48 21.23 13.17
CA ALA A 32 -9.15 22.52 13.24
C ALA A 32 -10.63 22.45 12.84
N PHE A 33 -10.96 21.61 11.85
CA PHE A 33 -12.31 21.47 11.29
C PHE A 33 -12.76 20.00 11.29
N PRO A 34 -13.06 19.42 12.46
CA PRO A 34 -13.45 18.01 12.57
C PRO A 34 -14.92 17.82 12.16
N VAL A 35 -15.15 17.71 10.85
CA VAL A 35 -16.47 17.49 10.27
C VAL A 35 -16.46 16.19 9.47
N THR A 36 -17.59 15.50 9.40
CA THR A 36 -17.76 14.33 8.52
C THR A 36 -17.82 14.77 7.06
N GLY A 37 -17.16 14.03 6.17
CA GLY A 37 -16.99 14.39 4.75
C GLY A 37 -16.07 15.59 4.54
N GLY A 38 -15.05 15.75 5.40
CA GLY A 38 -14.16 16.89 5.44
C GLY A 38 -13.53 17.24 4.09
N THR A 39 -13.18 16.26 3.25
CA THR A 39 -12.58 16.52 1.93
C THR A 39 -13.50 17.37 1.04
N TYR A 40 -14.80 17.08 1.01
CA TYR A 40 -15.79 17.88 0.29
C TYR A 40 -16.12 19.18 1.02
N VAL A 41 -16.39 19.11 2.33
CA VAL A 41 -16.85 20.27 3.11
C VAL A 41 -15.78 21.37 3.18
N ILE A 42 -14.52 21.00 3.37
CA ILE A 42 -13.41 21.94 3.44
C ILE A 42 -13.15 22.55 2.06
N THR A 43 -13.11 21.72 1.01
CA THR A 43 -12.83 22.22 -0.35
C THR A 43 -13.96 23.12 -0.87
N SER A 44 -15.22 22.77 -0.61
CA SER A 44 -16.37 23.61 -1.00
C SER A 44 -16.39 24.96 -0.27
N ARG A 45 -15.91 25.03 0.98
CA ARG A 45 -15.76 26.28 1.72
C ARG A 45 -14.62 27.16 1.18
N LEU A 46 -13.53 26.56 0.74
CA LEU A 46 -12.35 27.29 0.26
C LEU A 46 -12.44 27.70 -1.21
N LEU A 47 -13.01 26.84 -2.07
CA LEU A 47 -13.02 27.00 -3.52
C LEU A 47 -14.43 27.13 -4.11
N GLY A 48 -15.46 27.24 -3.26
CA GLY A 48 -16.87 27.32 -3.67
C GLY A 48 -17.45 25.99 -4.12
N GLY A 49 -18.74 26.03 -4.52
CA GLY A 49 -19.49 24.82 -4.89
C GLY A 49 -18.87 24.01 -6.03
N PHE A 50 -18.30 24.68 -7.04
CA PHE A 50 -17.62 24.01 -8.15
C PHE A 50 -16.34 23.29 -7.71
N GLY A 51 -15.54 23.89 -6.82
CA GLY A 51 -14.36 23.23 -6.27
C GLY A 51 -14.73 21.96 -5.50
N GLY A 52 -15.76 22.03 -4.64
CA GLY A 52 -16.28 20.85 -3.94
C GLY A 52 -16.78 19.76 -4.90
N PHE A 53 -17.53 20.13 -5.95
CA PHE A 53 -17.98 19.20 -6.98
C PHE A 53 -16.80 18.49 -7.68
N MET A 54 -15.79 19.25 -8.12
CA MET A 54 -14.62 18.70 -8.77
C MET A 54 -13.85 17.75 -7.85
N THR A 55 -13.70 18.09 -6.56
CA THR A 55 -13.04 17.22 -5.59
C THR A 55 -13.71 15.86 -5.47
N VAL A 56 -15.04 15.80 -5.41
CA VAL A 56 -15.76 14.53 -5.32
C VAL A 56 -15.50 13.66 -6.56
N TRP A 57 -15.55 14.24 -7.75
CA TRP A 57 -15.24 13.50 -8.99
C TRP A 57 -13.80 13.00 -9.04
N LEU A 58 -12.83 13.82 -8.60
CA LEU A 58 -11.44 13.41 -8.53
C LEU A 58 -11.23 12.28 -7.52
N VAL A 59 -11.91 12.33 -6.36
CA VAL A 59 -11.86 11.26 -5.36
C VAL A 59 -12.49 9.98 -5.90
N ILE A 60 -13.64 10.04 -6.57
CA ILE A 60 -14.27 8.87 -7.19
C ILE A 60 -13.33 8.20 -8.21
N LEU A 61 -12.69 9.00 -9.07
CA LEU A 61 -11.73 8.47 -10.05
C LEU A 61 -10.47 7.89 -9.38
N ALA A 62 -9.92 8.58 -8.38
CA ALA A 62 -8.75 8.10 -7.64
C ALA A 62 -9.03 6.81 -6.87
N VAL A 63 -10.10 6.77 -6.09
CA VAL A 63 -10.48 5.58 -5.31
C VAL A 63 -10.93 4.44 -6.23
N GLY A 64 -11.71 4.74 -7.27
CA GLY A 64 -12.16 3.75 -8.24
C GLY A 64 -11.01 3.09 -9.01
N SER A 65 -10.03 3.88 -9.45
CA SER A 65 -8.82 3.35 -10.09
C SER A 65 -7.94 2.56 -9.12
N ALA A 66 -7.82 2.99 -7.86
CA ALA A 66 -7.13 2.22 -6.83
C ALA A 66 -7.80 0.87 -6.61
N ILE A 67 -9.11 0.83 -6.36
CA ILE A 67 -9.86 -0.43 -6.16
C ILE A 67 -9.71 -1.37 -7.36
N ALA A 68 -9.75 -0.86 -8.60
CA ALA A 68 -9.53 -1.68 -9.80
C ALA A 68 -8.10 -2.24 -9.87
N PHE A 69 -7.08 -1.43 -9.55
CA PHE A 69 -5.69 -1.86 -9.49
C PHE A 69 -5.46 -2.94 -8.43
N LEU A 70 -6.08 -2.78 -7.26
CA LEU A 70 -5.98 -3.74 -6.16
C LEU A 70 -6.66 -5.07 -6.50
N ALA A 71 -7.84 -5.03 -7.13
CA ALA A 71 -8.51 -6.24 -7.62
C ALA A 71 -7.71 -6.98 -8.70
N ALA A 72 -7.07 -6.25 -9.61
CA ALA A 72 -6.16 -6.85 -10.60
C ALA A 72 -4.93 -7.47 -9.93
N THR A 73 -4.36 -6.80 -8.92
CA THR A 73 -3.21 -7.30 -8.16
C THR A 73 -3.52 -8.61 -7.45
N LEU A 74 -4.74 -8.75 -6.89
CA LEU A 74 -5.23 -10.01 -6.32
C LEU A 74 -5.21 -11.14 -7.37
N GLY A 75 -5.62 -10.84 -8.60
CA GLY A 75 -5.55 -11.78 -9.72
C GLY A 75 -4.13 -12.22 -10.08
N VAL A 76 -3.18 -11.28 -10.10
CA VAL A 76 -1.75 -11.56 -10.37
C VAL A 76 -1.20 -12.51 -9.30
N PHE A 77 -1.40 -12.14 -8.05
CA PHE A 77 -0.91 -12.85 -6.88
C PHE A 77 -1.45 -14.28 -6.75
N ILE A 78 -2.75 -14.48 -6.96
CA ILE A 78 -3.34 -15.83 -6.99
C ILE A 78 -2.85 -16.61 -8.22
N GLY A 79 -2.73 -15.94 -9.37
CA GLY A 79 -2.27 -16.56 -10.61
C GLY A 79 -0.84 -17.10 -10.48
N GLU A 80 0.07 -16.30 -9.94
CA GLU A 80 1.46 -16.68 -9.65
C GLU A 80 1.51 -17.85 -8.66
N ALA A 81 0.76 -17.77 -7.56
CA ALA A 81 0.77 -18.82 -6.54
C ALA A 81 0.20 -20.16 -7.05
N LEU A 82 -0.71 -20.13 -8.04
CA LEU A 82 -1.26 -21.33 -8.69
C LEU A 82 -0.47 -21.78 -9.91
N GLY A 83 0.55 -21.03 -10.34
CA GLY A 83 1.36 -21.34 -11.53
C GLY A 83 0.57 -21.25 -12.84
N ILE A 84 -0.34 -20.27 -12.96
CA ILE A 84 -1.13 -20.07 -14.17
C ILE A 84 -0.21 -19.69 -15.35
N PRO A 85 -0.34 -20.33 -16.52
CA PRO A 85 0.49 -20.01 -17.70
C PRO A 85 0.28 -18.57 -18.18
N SER A 86 1.37 -17.93 -18.62
CA SER A 86 1.39 -16.54 -19.11
C SER A 86 0.40 -16.26 -20.24
N GLU A 87 0.12 -17.24 -21.10
CA GLU A 87 -0.87 -17.10 -22.18
C GLU A 87 -2.32 -16.87 -21.67
N SER A 88 -2.63 -17.39 -20.47
CA SER A 88 -3.95 -17.30 -19.84
C SER A 88 -4.02 -16.28 -18.69
N GLU A 89 -2.88 -15.68 -18.36
CA GLU A 89 -2.70 -14.85 -17.17
C GLU A 89 -3.63 -13.62 -17.18
N LEU A 90 -3.71 -12.89 -18.29
CA LEU A 90 -4.58 -11.71 -18.39
C LEU A 90 -6.06 -12.06 -18.17
N LEU A 91 -6.54 -13.16 -18.76
CA LEU A 91 -7.91 -13.60 -18.62
C LEU A 91 -8.20 -14.06 -17.18
N PHE A 92 -7.25 -14.75 -16.55
CA PHE A 92 -7.34 -15.13 -15.16
C PHE A 92 -7.41 -13.92 -14.21
N ILE A 93 -6.51 -12.94 -14.40
CA ILE A 93 -6.49 -11.69 -13.63
C ILE A 93 -7.84 -10.97 -13.72
N LEU A 94 -8.41 -10.88 -14.92
CA LEU A 94 -9.71 -10.23 -15.13
C LEU A 94 -10.85 -10.98 -14.45
N ILE A 95 -10.91 -12.31 -14.58
CA ILE A 95 -11.95 -13.12 -13.93
C ILE A 95 -11.88 -12.96 -12.41
N VAL A 96 -10.69 -13.13 -11.84
CA VAL A 96 -10.48 -13.06 -10.40
C VAL A 96 -10.75 -11.64 -9.88
N GLY A 97 -10.22 -10.62 -10.55
CA GLY A 97 -10.42 -9.22 -10.16
C GLY A 97 -11.89 -8.80 -10.22
N ILE A 98 -12.60 -9.10 -11.32
CA ILE A 98 -14.03 -8.78 -11.44
C ILE A 98 -14.84 -9.55 -10.40
N SER A 99 -14.52 -10.84 -10.18
CA SER A 99 -15.20 -11.65 -9.16
C SER A 99 -15.02 -11.06 -7.77
N ALA A 100 -13.80 -10.63 -7.42
CA ALA A 100 -13.51 -9.97 -6.15
C ALA A 100 -14.33 -8.68 -6.00
N LEU A 101 -14.36 -7.81 -7.02
CA LEU A 101 -15.14 -6.57 -7.00
C LEU A 101 -16.64 -6.83 -6.78
N VAL A 102 -17.20 -7.84 -7.44
CA VAL A 102 -18.61 -8.22 -7.27
C VAL A 102 -18.86 -8.74 -5.85
N ILE A 103 -17.97 -9.58 -5.32
CA ILE A 103 -18.08 -10.10 -3.94
C ILE A 103 -18.03 -8.94 -2.94
N PHE A 104 -17.04 -8.06 -3.03
CA PHE A 104 -16.91 -6.91 -2.13
C PHE A 104 -18.07 -5.92 -2.27
N TYR A 105 -18.61 -5.74 -3.48
CA TYR A 105 -19.82 -4.94 -3.69
C TYR A 105 -21.01 -5.50 -2.88
N PHE A 106 -21.24 -6.81 -2.92
CA PHE A 106 -22.32 -7.43 -2.14
C PHE A 106 -22.01 -7.48 -0.63
N LEU A 107 -20.76 -7.68 -0.24
CA LEU A 107 -20.36 -7.63 1.17
C LEU A 107 -20.61 -6.25 1.79
N ASN A 108 -20.41 -5.18 1.01
CA ASN A 108 -20.71 -3.81 1.44
C ASN A 108 -22.20 -3.55 1.72
N TRP A 109 -23.11 -4.41 1.25
CA TRP A 109 -24.53 -4.36 1.65
C TRP A 109 -24.82 -5.04 2.99
N ILE A 110 -23.90 -5.85 3.51
CA ILE A 110 -24.02 -6.49 4.82
C ILE A 110 -23.51 -5.50 5.88
N LYS A 111 -24.33 -5.28 6.93
CA LYS A 111 -24.19 -4.23 7.96
C LYS A 111 -22.75 -3.78 8.28
N VAL A 112 -22.52 -2.48 8.08
CA VAL A 112 -21.26 -1.72 8.26
C VAL A 112 -20.73 -1.71 9.71
N GLU A 113 -21.53 -2.04 10.72
CA GLU A 113 -21.10 -1.98 12.13
C GLU A 113 -19.93 -2.93 12.48
N ILE A 114 -19.68 -3.97 11.68
CA ILE A 114 -18.57 -4.92 11.87
C ILE A 114 -17.33 -4.50 11.05
N SER A 115 -17.45 -3.55 10.12
CA SER A 115 -16.39 -3.23 9.15
C SER A 115 -15.11 -2.72 9.82
N GLY A 116 -15.22 -1.82 10.80
CA GLY A 116 -14.04 -1.25 11.46
C GLY A 116 -13.21 -2.24 12.27
N LEU A 117 -13.84 -3.28 12.85
CA LEU A 117 -13.10 -4.34 13.53
C LEU A 117 -12.43 -5.28 12.53
N ILE A 118 -13.13 -5.61 11.43
CA ILE A 118 -12.57 -6.43 10.36
C ILE A 118 -11.37 -5.72 9.73
N GLU A 119 -11.50 -4.44 9.39
CA GLU A 119 -10.43 -3.61 8.84
C GLU A 119 -9.22 -3.57 9.79
N LEU A 120 -9.45 -3.35 11.09
CA LEU A 120 -8.36 -3.38 12.08
C LEU A 120 -7.64 -4.74 12.13
N ILE A 121 -8.39 -5.84 12.12
CA ILE A 121 -7.82 -7.19 12.10
C ILE A 121 -7.03 -7.43 10.81
N LEU A 122 -7.58 -7.02 9.67
CA LEU A 122 -6.93 -7.15 8.36
C LEU A 122 -5.67 -6.30 8.26
N THR A 123 -5.65 -5.06 8.75
CA THR A 123 -4.42 -4.26 8.78
C THR A 123 -3.35 -4.88 9.68
N ILE A 124 -3.72 -5.37 10.87
CA ILE A 124 -2.76 -5.94 11.81
C ILE A 124 -2.22 -7.29 11.31
N VAL A 125 -3.11 -8.19 10.90
CA VAL A 125 -2.76 -9.58 10.55
C VAL A 125 -2.38 -9.70 9.08
N GLY A 126 -3.13 -9.05 8.19
CA GLY A 126 -2.94 -9.04 6.74
C GLY A 126 -1.72 -8.26 6.27
N ASP A 127 -1.52 -7.06 6.81
CA ASP A 127 -0.44 -6.20 6.34
C ASP A 127 0.77 -6.27 7.27
N ILE A 128 0.60 -5.81 8.52
CA ILE A 128 1.73 -5.61 9.44
C ILE A 128 2.40 -6.95 9.79
N LEU A 129 1.62 -7.95 10.20
CA LEU A 129 2.18 -9.25 10.59
C LEU A 129 2.86 -9.94 9.42
N VAL A 130 2.27 -9.93 8.22
CA VAL A 130 2.89 -10.53 7.03
C VAL A 130 4.19 -9.82 6.66
N MET A 131 4.22 -8.48 6.67
CA MET A 131 5.45 -7.73 6.45
C MET A 131 6.55 -8.11 7.46
N VAL A 132 6.20 -8.23 8.75
CA VAL A 132 7.14 -8.62 9.79
C VAL A 132 7.65 -10.05 9.59
N ILE A 133 6.77 -10.99 9.25
CA ILE A 133 7.17 -12.37 8.96
C ILE A 133 8.12 -12.40 7.75
N PHE A 134 7.80 -11.68 6.68
CA PHE A 134 8.68 -11.55 5.52
C PHE A 134 10.07 -11.03 5.92
N ILE A 135 10.12 -9.92 6.68
CA ILE A 135 11.39 -9.33 7.12
C ILE A 135 12.21 -10.35 7.91
N ILE A 136 11.61 -11.08 8.86
CA ILE A 136 12.31 -12.09 9.66
C ILE A 136 12.78 -13.27 8.80
N ALA A 137 11.93 -13.77 7.90
CA ALA A 137 12.24 -14.90 7.03
C ALA A 137 13.35 -14.58 6.01
N ALA A 138 13.49 -13.31 5.64
CA ALA A 138 14.55 -12.84 4.74
C ALA A 138 15.93 -12.75 5.42
N ILE A 139 16.02 -12.68 6.76
CA ILE A 139 17.30 -12.49 7.49
C ILE A 139 18.34 -13.59 7.15
N PRO A 140 18.01 -14.89 7.18
CA PRO A 140 19.00 -15.95 6.89
C PRO A 140 19.50 -15.94 5.43
N HIS A 141 18.73 -15.34 4.52
CA HIS A 141 19.01 -15.29 3.09
C HIS A 141 19.70 -14.00 2.66
N PHE A 142 19.95 -13.09 3.61
CA PHE A 142 20.50 -11.77 3.34
C PHE A 142 21.98 -11.86 2.94
N ASN A 143 22.30 -11.36 1.75
CA ASN A 143 23.66 -11.27 1.24
C ASN A 143 24.06 -9.81 0.97
N PRO A 144 25.00 -9.24 1.76
CA PRO A 144 25.49 -7.88 1.58
C PRO A 144 26.09 -7.60 0.18
N SER A 145 26.61 -8.62 -0.53
CA SER A 145 27.17 -8.42 -1.86
C SER A 145 26.12 -7.94 -2.88
N ASN A 146 24.83 -8.14 -2.61
CA ASN A 146 23.76 -7.65 -3.46
C ASN A 146 23.67 -6.11 -3.50
N PHE A 147 24.33 -5.41 -2.56
CA PHE A 147 24.43 -3.95 -2.55
C PHE A 147 25.66 -3.41 -3.30
N GLU A 148 26.45 -4.27 -3.94
CA GLU A 148 27.63 -3.85 -4.71
C GLU A 148 27.44 -4.13 -6.21
N PRO A 149 27.28 -3.08 -7.05
CA PRO A 149 27.19 -1.66 -6.71
C PRO A 149 25.80 -1.26 -6.18
N LEU A 150 25.74 -0.23 -5.33
CA LEU A 150 24.49 0.24 -4.71
C LEU A 150 23.57 0.96 -5.72
N PHE A 151 24.18 1.62 -6.70
CA PHE A 151 23.51 2.39 -7.75
C PHE A 151 23.98 1.92 -9.14
N PRO A 152 23.68 0.69 -9.56
CA PRO A 152 24.12 0.14 -10.85
C PRO A 152 23.58 0.96 -12.03
N LEU A 153 22.38 1.51 -11.88
CA LEU A 153 21.68 2.32 -12.88
C LEU A 153 21.86 3.84 -12.62
N GLY A 154 22.73 4.22 -11.68
CA GLY A 154 22.89 5.58 -11.21
C GLY A 154 21.79 6.05 -10.25
N ILE A 155 21.84 7.34 -9.88
CA ILE A 155 20.91 7.97 -8.94
C ILE A 155 19.54 8.33 -9.55
N PRO A 156 19.42 8.76 -10.83
CA PRO A 156 18.13 9.19 -11.36
C PRO A 156 16.98 8.18 -11.23
N PRO A 157 17.16 6.86 -11.45
CA PRO A 157 16.10 5.88 -11.26
C PRO A 157 15.60 5.78 -9.81
N VAL A 158 16.46 6.03 -8.81
CA VAL A 158 16.08 6.11 -7.40
C VAL A 158 15.19 7.32 -7.15
N MET A 159 15.46 8.46 -7.79
CA MET A 159 14.61 9.65 -7.69
C MET A 159 13.23 9.41 -8.31
N PHE A 160 13.18 8.80 -9.50
CA PHE A 160 11.92 8.45 -10.14
C PHE A 160 11.11 7.45 -9.31
N ALA A 161 11.77 6.44 -8.74
CA ALA A 161 11.12 5.51 -7.82
C ALA A 161 10.55 6.22 -6.58
N ALA A 162 11.25 7.22 -6.03
CA ALA A 162 10.74 7.99 -4.89
C ALA A 162 9.44 8.74 -5.23
N LEU A 163 9.32 9.26 -6.44
CA LEU A 163 8.08 9.90 -6.91
C LEU A 163 6.92 8.89 -7.00
N THR A 164 7.20 7.66 -7.45
CA THR A 164 6.19 6.60 -7.51
C THR A 164 5.80 6.12 -6.10
N PHE A 165 6.78 5.91 -5.22
CA PHE A 165 6.55 5.42 -3.86
C PHE A 165 5.89 6.44 -2.94
N PHE A 166 5.90 7.72 -3.30
CA PHE A 166 5.08 8.72 -2.61
C PHE A 166 3.60 8.28 -2.57
N PHE A 167 3.11 7.62 -3.63
CA PHE A 167 1.74 7.10 -3.67
C PHE A 167 1.45 6.10 -2.55
N SER A 168 2.43 5.29 -2.14
CA SER A 168 2.30 4.33 -1.03
C SER A 168 2.06 4.99 0.33
N TYR A 169 2.25 6.31 0.43
CA TYR A 169 1.96 7.11 1.63
C TYR A 169 0.63 7.90 1.51
N THR A 170 -0.09 7.89 0.39
CA THR A 170 -1.24 8.80 0.16
C THR A 170 -2.54 8.42 0.90
N GLY A 171 -2.52 7.50 1.87
CA GLY A 171 -3.71 7.07 2.62
C GLY A 171 -4.26 8.09 3.64
N PHE A 172 -3.56 9.20 3.89
CA PHE A 172 -3.89 10.13 4.97
C PHE A 172 -5.16 10.95 4.76
N THR A 173 -5.63 11.10 3.52
CA THR A 173 -6.75 11.99 3.20
C THR A 173 -8.08 11.49 3.77
N LEU A 174 -8.25 10.17 3.89
CA LEU A 174 -9.45 9.54 4.44
C LEU A 174 -9.74 9.97 5.88
N ILE A 175 -8.71 10.33 6.66
CA ILE A 175 -8.89 10.79 8.03
C ILE A 175 -9.71 12.10 8.11
N LEU A 176 -9.71 12.91 7.04
CA LEU A 176 -10.51 14.13 6.98
C LEU A 176 -12.00 13.81 6.83
N ASP A 177 -12.33 12.72 6.13
CA ASP A 177 -13.72 12.36 5.86
C ASP A 177 -14.40 11.76 7.08
N VAL A 178 -13.64 11.12 7.97
CA VAL A 178 -14.13 10.59 9.25
C VAL A 178 -13.77 11.49 10.45
N ALA A 179 -13.24 12.70 10.22
CA ALA A 179 -12.74 13.57 11.29
C ALA A 179 -13.79 13.92 12.35
N GLY A 180 -15.08 14.02 11.94
CA GLY A 180 -16.21 14.26 12.84
C GLY A 180 -16.54 13.09 13.78
N GLU A 181 -16.10 11.87 13.45
CA GLU A 181 -16.36 10.64 14.22
C GLU A 181 -15.21 10.31 15.19
N ILE A 182 -14.05 10.94 15.00
CA ILE A 182 -12.87 10.72 15.81
C ILE A 182 -13.05 11.37 17.19
N LYS A 183 -12.95 10.57 18.25
CA LYS A 183 -12.91 11.07 19.64
C LYS A 183 -11.70 11.99 19.81
N ASN A 184 -11.90 13.18 20.39
CA ASN A 184 -10.83 14.17 20.61
C ASN A 184 -9.98 14.46 19.36
N PRO A 185 -10.58 14.92 18.26
CA PRO A 185 -9.91 14.99 16.95
C PRO A 185 -8.68 15.92 16.98
N LYS A 186 -8.73 16.98 17.80
CA LYS A 186 -7.61 17.91 18.03
C LYS A 186 -6.30 17.24 18.46
N LYS A 187 -6.39 16.12 19.20
CA LYS A 187 -5.22 15.38 19.68
C LYS A 187 -5.00 14.09 18.89
N ASN A 188 -6.08 13.41 18.52
CA ASN A 188 -6.00 12.07 17.96
C ASN A 188 -5.70 12.07 16.45
N ILE A 189 -6.16 13.04 15.67
CA ILE A 189 -5.82 13.13 14.24
C ILE A 189 -4.31 13.32 14.03
N PRO A 190 -3.65 14.33 14.67
CA PRO A 190 -2.21 14.50 14.48
C PRO A 190 -1.39 13.31 14.97
N ARG A 191 -1.81 12.67 16.08
CA ARG A 191 -1.13 11.48 16.61
C ARG A 191 -1.27 10.28 15.68
N ALA A 192 -2.48 10.01 15.18
CA ALA A 192 -2.74 8.90 14.27
C ALA A 192 -1.88 9.02 13.01
N LEU A 193 -1.86 10.21 12.39
CA LEU A 193 -1.04 10.48 11.20
C LEU A 193 0.46 10.34 11.46
N LEU A 194 0.95 10.85 12.60
CA LEU A 194 2.38 10.73 12.92
C LEU A 194 2.78 9.27 13.17
N ILE A 195 1.99 8.54 13.98
CA ILE A 195 2.27 7.15 14.32
C ILE A 195 2.22 6.28 13.06
N SER A 196 1.19 6.43 12.23
CA SER A 196 1.05 5.66 11.00
C SER A 196 2.17 5.96 10.02
N LEU A 197 2.52 7.24 9.82
CA LEU A 197 3.60 7.63 8.93
C LEU A 197 4.94 7.04 9.36
N VAL A 198 5.31 7.17 10.64
CA VAL A 198 6.57 6.60 11.15
C VAL A 198 6.58 5.08 11.05
N ALA A 199 5.49 4.41 11.44
CA ALA A 199 5.40 2.95 11.38
C ALA A 199 5.52 2.43 9.94
N LEU A 200 4.80 3.04 9.00
CA LEU A 200 4.84 2.65 7.58
C LEU A 200 6.22 2.90 6.97
N THR A 201 6.86 4.04 7.27
CA THR A 201 8.21 4.31 6.75
C THR A 201 9.21 3.28 7.25
N ILE A 202 9.17 2.90 8.53
CA ILE A 202 10.05 1.87 9.06
C ILE A 202 9.82 0.54 8.34
N LEU A 203 8.56 0.10 8.23
CA LEU A 203 8.22 -1.17 7.58
C LEU A 203 8.61 -1.19 6.10
N TYR A 204 8.27 -0.15 5.34
CA TYR A 204 8.58 -0.07 3.91
C TYR A 204 10.08 -0.02 3.63
N VAL A 205 10.83 0.78 4.41
CA VAL A 205 12.29 0.87 4.24
C VAL A 205 12.96 -0.45 4.60
N LEU A 206 12.55 -1.09 5.70
CA LEU A 206 13.08 -2.40 6.09
C LEU A 206 12.74 -3.47 5.07
N GLN A 207 11.49 -3.52 4.60
CA GLN A 207 11.08 -4.48 3.57
C GLN A 207 11.88 -4.28 2.28
N ALA A 208 11.97 -3.05 1.77
CA ALA A 208 12.73 -2.73 0.57
C ALA A 208 14.24 -3.08 0.73
N PHE A 209 14.79 -2.84 1.91
CA PHE A 209 16.17 -3.23 2.25
C PHE A 209 16.36 -4.74 2.26
N MET A 210 15.43 -5.49 2.89
CA MET A 210 15.49 -6.96 2.90
C MET A 210 15.36 -7.55 1.50
N VAL A 211 14.42 -7.06 0.69
CA VAL A 211 14.27 -7.47 -0.71
C VAL A 211 15.58 -7.23 -1.48
N ALA A 212 16.19 -6.05 -1.32
CA ALA A 212 17.47 -5.75 -1.96
C ALA A 212 18.64 -6.62 -1.47
N GLY A 213 18.56 -7.14 -0.24
CA GLY A 213 19.56 -8.02 0.34
C GLY A 213 19.43 -9.48 -0.06
N ILE A 214 18.25 -9.96 -0.45
CA ILE A 214 18.03 -11.37 -0.82
C ILE A 214 18.06 -11.61 -2.33
N GLN A 215 17.99 -10.55 -3.15
CA GLN A 215 17.86 -10.65 -4.60
C GLN A 215 18.80 -9.68 -5.32
N GLN A 216 19.48 -10.17 -6.37
CA GLN A 216 20.28 -9.32 -7.26
C GLN A 216 19.40 -8.45 -8.16
N TRP A 217 19.88 -7.24 -8.46
CA TRP A 217 19.09 -6.22 -9.13
C TRP A 217 18.76 -6.51 -10.59
N ASP A 218 19.52 -7.37 -11.25
CA ASP A 218 19.38 -7.76 -12.65
C ASP A 218 18.54 -9.03 -12.85
N SER A 219 18.04 -9.61 -11.77
CA SER A 219 17.15 -10.78 -11.86
C SER A 219 15.79 -10.42 -12.47
N SER A 220 15.21 -11.39 -13.18
CA SER A 220 13.91 -11.27 -13.87
C SER A 220 12.69 -11.42 -12.96
N VAL A 221 12.92 -11.67 -11.68
CA VAL A 221 11.87 -11.90 -10.68
C VAL A 221 11.37 -10.54 -10.20
N ASP A 222 10.12 -10.21 -10.48
CA ASP A 222 9.59 -8.87 -10.24
C ASP A 222 8.64 -8.80 -9.02
N THR A 223 8.13 -9.93 -8.52
CA THR A 223 7.19 -9.96 -7.37
C THR A 223 7.77 -10.60 -6.11
N VAL A 224 7.35 -10.10 -4.94
CA VAL A 224 7.76 -10.64 -3.64
C VAL A 224 7.30 -12.09 -3.47
N THR A 225 6.12 -12.43 -4.00
CA THR A 225 5.60 -13.81 -4.01
C THR A 225 6.56 -14.73 -4.75
N GLU A 226 7.00 -14.34 -5.94
CA GLU A 226 7.93 -15.13 -6.75
C GLU A 226 9.32 -15.25 -6.09
N ILE A 227 9.82 -14.19 -5.43
CA ILE A 227 11.05 -14.25 -4.62
C ILE A 227 10.93 -15.30 -3.51
N LEU A 228 9.81 -15.31 -2.79
CA LEU A 228 9.58 -16.24 -1.70
C LEU A 228 9.48 -17.69 -2.19
N ILE A 229 8.81 -17.92 -3.33
CA ILE A 229 8.64 -19.25 -3.94
C ILE A 229 9.97 -19.76 -4.50
N LEU A 230 10.62 -18.99 -5.38
CA LEU A 230 11.85 -19.40 -6.05
C LEU A 230 13.05 -19.46 -5.09
N GLY A 231 13.09 -18.56 -4.10
CA GLY A 231 14.11 -18.55 -3.07
C GLY A 231 13.95 -19.66 -2.02
N GLY A 232 12.80 -20.37 -2.01
CA GLY A 232 12.51 -21.39 -0.99
C GLY A 232 12.50 -20.84 0.43
N ILE A 233 12.20 -19.55 0.59
CA ILE A 233 12.34 -18.83 1.86
C ILE A 233 11.25 -19.26 2.86
N LEU A 234 10.05 -19.52 2.35
CA LEU A 234 8.89 -19.98 3.12
C LEU A 234 8.21 -21.16 2.41
N PRO A 235 7.48 -22.01 3.15
CA PRO A 235 6.67 -23.06 2.54
C PRO A 235 5.63 -22.49 1.57
N PRO A 236 5.38 -23.13 0.40
CA PRO A 236 4.43 -22.62 -0.61
C PRO A 236 3.02 -22.37 -0.05
N GLU A 237 2.56 -23.22 0.87
CA GLU A 237 1.25 -23.07 1.54
C GLU A 237 1.18 -21.77 2.36
N MET A 238 2.28 -21.41 3.03
CA MET A 238 2.38 -20.20 3.83
C MET A 238 2.43 -18.95 2.94
N ILE A 239 3.12 -19.04 1.80
CA ILE A 239 3.17 -17.95 0.81
C ILE A 239 1.78 -17.72 0.23
N LEU A 240 1.09 -18.77 -0.22
CA LEU A 240 -0.28 -18.66 -0.72
C LEU A 240 -1.21 -18.05 0.33
N PHE A 241 -1.11 -18.48 1.59
CA PHE A 241 -1.89 -17.92 2.69
C PHE A 241 -1.60 -16.42 2.89
N MET A 242 -0.33 -16.03 2.96
CA MET A 242 0.08 -14.61 3.09
C MET A 242 -0.42 -13.77 1.93
N THR A 243 -0.27 -14.26 0.71
CA THR A 243 -0.65 -13.59 -0.51
C THR A 243 -2.17 -13.36 -0.56
N ILE A 244 -2.97 -14.36 -0.18
CA ILE A 244 -4.43 -14.21 -0.05
C ILE A 244 -4.76 -13.19 1.04
N LEU A 245 -4.10 -13.28 2.19
CA LEU A 245 -4.37 -12.44 3.36
C LEU A 245 -4.07 -10.95 3.07
N ILE A 246 -2.91 -10.65 2.47
CA ILE A 246 -2.56 -9.32 1.97
C ILE A 246 -3.59 -8.85 0.95
N SER A 247 -3.96 -9.71 0.00
CA SER A 247 -4.93 -9.33 -1.05
C SER A 247 -6.29 -8.95 -0.47
N ILE A 248 -6.74 -9.66 0.57
CA ILE A 248 -7.99 -9.34 1.27
C ILE A 248 -7.85 -8.05 2.07
N ALA A 249 -6.75 -7.85 2.78
CA ALA A 249 -6.51 -6.66 3.59
C ALA A 249 -6.39 -5.39 2.74
N ILE A 250 -5.80 -5.52 1.57
CA ILE A 250 -5.73 -4.45 0.58
C ILE A 250 -7.12 -4.11 0.02
N ALA A 251 -8.00 -5.10 -0.13
CA ALA A 251 -9.32 -4.92 -0.74
C ALA A 251 -10.43 -4.47 0.23
N SER A 252 -10.19 -4.58 1.54
CA SER A 252 -11.10 -4.11 2.60
C SER A 252 -10.93 -2.64 2.90
#